data_AF-A0A5D3YPC0-F1
#
_entry.id   AF-A0A5D3YPC0-F1
#
_cell.length_a   1.000
_cell.length_b   1.000
_cell.length_c   1.000
_cell.angle_alpha   90.00
_cell.angle_beta   90.00
_cell.angle_gamma   90.00
#
_symmetry.space_group_name_H-M   'P 1'
#
loop_
_entity.id
_entity.type
_entity.pdbx_description
1 polymer ?
#
loop_
_entity_poly.entity_id
_entity_poly.type
_entity_poly.pdbx_seq_one_letter_code
_entity_poly.pdbx_strand_id
1 'polypeptide(L)'
;MIKAKEIEKNRVPLELDEFADLLKEEIQDSQYTVSEVFDKVGIPPQYLSRWKKDDVRPPSYIEIAGLSKILEKPVEYLIYGSLDVRHVLLPTVEYRELLARIKNIAEEKLRDLPKYEI
;
A
#
# COMPACT_ATOMS: atom_id res chain seq x y z
N MET A 1 -26.87 15.41 -17.23
CA MET A 1 -26.96 14.37 -16.17
C MET A 1 -26.01 13.17 -16.37
N ILE A 2 -25.03 13.23 -17.28
CA ILE A 2 -24.13 12.10 -17.58
C ILE A 2 -22.92 12.04 -16.61
N LYS A 3 -22.53 13.17 -16.00
CA LYS A 3 -21.27 13.26 -15.22
C LYS A 3 -21.27 12.53 -13.87
N ALA A 4 -22.40 12.38 -13.18
CA ALA A 4 -22.41 11.79 -11.83
C ALA A 4 -22.18 10.26 -11.84
N LYS A 5 -22.73 9.56 -12.84
CA LYS A 5 -22.63 8.10 -12.96
C LYS A 5 -21.26 7.61 -13.45
N GLU A 6 -20.53 8.42 -14.24
CA GLU A 6 -19.15 8.09 -14.63
C GLU A 6 -18.15 8.27 -13.50
N ILE A 7 -18.39 9.24 -12.59
CA ILE A 7 -17.52 9.50 -11.43
C ILE A 7 -17.58 8.33 -10.43
N GLU A 8 -18.74 7.68 -10.25
CA GLU A 8 -18.86 6.49 -9.39
C GLU A 8 -18.09 5.28 -9.92
N LYS A 9 -17.98 5.13 -11.24
CA LYS A 9 -17.31 3.98 -11.87
C LYS A 9 -15.79 3.93 -11.67
N ASN A 10 -15.18 5.06 -11.32
CA ASN A 10 -13.73 5.19 -11.13
C ASN A 10 -13.34 5.40 -9.65
N ARG A 11 -14.27 5.17 -8.71
CA ARG A 11 -13.95 5.22 -7.28
C ARG A 11 -13.22 3.95 -6.89
N VAL A 12 -12.09 4.12 -6.21
CA VAL A 12 -11.43 3.04 -5.50
C VAL A 12 -12.37 2.61 -4.37
N PRO A 13 -12.70 1.30 -4.23
CA PRO A 13 -13.48 0.82 -3.10
C PRO A 13 -12.58 0.86 -1.84
N LEU A 14 -12.56 2.01 -1.18
CA LEU A 14 -11.78 2.28 0.02
C LEU A 14 -12.70 2.38 1.23
N GLU A 15 -12.38 1.62 2.28
CA GLU A 15 -12.86 1.92 3.62
C GLU A 15 -12.07 3.14 4.14
N LEU A 16 -12.69 4.31 4.10
CA LEU A 16 -11.99 5.60 4.31
C LEU A 16 -11.45 5.78 5.72
N ASP A 17 -12.09 5.16 6.72
CA ASP A 17 -11.62 5.19 8.11
C ASP A 17 -10.31 4.39 8.26
N GLU A 18 -10.31 3.14 7.78
CA GLU A 18 -9.14 2.24 7.80
C GLU A 18 -7.99 2.81 6.97
N PHE A 19 -8.29 3.37 5.79
CA PHE A 19 -7.32 4.05 4.94
C PHE A 19 -6.64 5.23 5.65
N ALA A 20 -7.42 6.03 6.37
CA ALA A 20 -6.89 7.18 7.11
C ALA A 20 -6.00 6.75 8.28
N ASP A 21 -6.35 5.68 8.99
CA ASP A 21 -5.50 5.15 10.07
C ASP A 21 -4.20 4.56 9.52
N LEU A 22 -4.27 3.76 8.46
CA LEU A 22 -3.11 3.21 7.78
C LEU A 22 -2.14 4.31 7.33
N LEU A 23 -2.65 5.34 6.63
CA LEU A 23 -1.81 6.44 6.19
C LEU A 23 -1.16 7.18 7.35
N LYS A 24 -1.90 7.36 8.45
CA LYS A 24 -1.37 8.04 9.63
C LYS A 24 -0.20 7.25 10.23
N GLU A 25 -0.34 5.93 10.37
CA GLU A 25 0.72 5.04 10.85
C GLU A 25 1.94 5.07 9.92
N GLU A 26 1.72 4.91 8.62
CA GLU A 26 2.79 4.89 7.62
C GLU A 26 3.54 6.23 7.52
N ILE A 27 2.85 7.35 7.73
CA ILE A 27 3.50 8.67 7.80
C ILE A 27 4.28 8.82 9.10
N GLN A 28 3.75 8.34 10.23
CA GLN A 28 4.44 8.38 11.53
C GLN A 28 5.74 7.58 11.53
N ASP A 29 5.77 6.45 10.82
CA ASP A 29 6.97 5.62 10.65
C ASP A 29 7.93 6.15 9.58
N SER A 30 7.53 7.19 8.85
CA SER A 30 8.35 7.86 7.85
C SER A 30 9.13 9.04 8.44
N GLN A 31 10.01 9.62 7.61
CA GLN A 31 10.71 10.87 7.94
C GLN A 31 9.88 12.13 7.68
N TYR A 32 8.65 12.00 7.17
CA TYR A 32 7.82 13.11 6.72
C TYR A 32 6.68 13.40 7.70
N THR A 33 6.23 14.65 7.71
CA THR A 33 4.98 15.03 8.36
C THR A 33 3.77 14.82 7.43
N VAL A 34 2.57 14.74 8.01
CA VAL A 34 1.32 14.65 7.23
C VAL A 34 1.22 15.79 6.22
N SER A 35 1.51 17.03 6.64
CA SER A 35 1.46 18.19 5.75
C SER A 35 2.42 18.06 4.58
N GLU A 36 3.68 17.65 4.81
CA GLU A 36 4.66 17.49 3.73
C GLU A 36 4.25 16.42 2.71
N VAL A 37 3.75 15.28 3.18
CA VAL A 37 3.27 14.20 2.31
C VAL A 37 2.07 14.68 1.50
N PHE A 38 1.09 15.29 2.15
CA PHE A 38 -0.17 15.69 1.56
C PHE A 38 -0.01 16.86 0.58
N ASP A 39 0.84 17.84 0.90
CA ASP A 39 1.16 18.97 0.01
C ASP A 39 1.84 18.49 -1.28
N LYS A 40 2.73 17.49 -1.20
CA LYS A 40 3.41 16.91 -2.38
C LYS A 40 2.45 16.22 -3.35
N VAL A 41 1.29 15.75 -2.89
CA VAL A 41 0.27 15.08 -3.72
C VAL A 41 -0.95 15.96 -4.01
N GLY A 42 -1.00 17.17 -3.46
CA GLY A 42 -2.10 18.11 -3.65
C GLY A 42 -3.35 17.78 -2.83
N ILE A 43 -3.20 17.06 -1.71
CA ILE A 43 -4.30 16.77 -0.78
C ILE A 43 -4.24 17.79 0.36
N PRO A 44 -5.36 18.41 0.78
CA PRO A 44 -5.37 19.24 1.97
C PRO A 44 -5.15 18.39 3.25
N PRO A 45 -4.23 18.73 4.17
CA PRO A 45 -3.90 17.90 5.33
C PRO A 45 -5.10 17.53 6.23
N GLN A 46 -6.11 18.40 6.29
CA GLN A 46 -7.35 18.15 7.03
C GLN A 46 -8.17 16.98 6.48
N TYR A 47 -7.90 16.51 5.25
CA TYR A 47 -8.61 15.37 4.67
C TYR A 47 -8.39 14.10 5.49
N LEU A 48 -7.22 13.94 6.11
CA LEU A 48 -6.90 12.75 6.91
C LEU A 48 -7.91 12.52 8.05
N SER A 49 -8.29 13.58 8.79
CA SER A 49 -9.28 13.46 9.87
C SER A 49 -10.73 13.49 9.38
N ARG A 50 -10.94 14.03 8.18
CA ARG A 50 -12.26 14.22 7.56
C ARG A 50 -12.75 12.99 6.80
N TRP A 51 -11.84 12.15 6.29
CA TRP A 51 -12.17 10.85 5.70
C TRP A 51 -12.89 9.92 6.69
N LYS A 52 -12.49 9.94 7.96
CA LYS A 52 -13.18 9.19 9.04
C LYS A 52 -14.63 9.62 9.29
N LYS A 53 -15.02 10.80 8.79
CA LYS A 53 -16.36 11.39 8.98
C LYS A 53 -17.19 11.36 7.69
N ASP A 54 -16.65 10.80 6.61
CA ASP A 54 -17.25 10.82 5.27
C ASP A 54 -17.69 12.20 4.78
N ASP A 55 -17.02 13.27 5.24
CA ASP A 55 -17.44 14.66 4.97
C ASP A 55 -16.68 15.31 3.79
N VAL A 56 -15.77 14.54 3.15
CA VAL A 56 -14.95 14.94 2.00
C VAL A 56 -14.96 13.84 0.94
N ARG A 57 -14.52 14.17 -0.27
CA ARG A 57 -14.31 13.16 -1.31
C ARG A 57 -13.23 12.14 -0.89
N PRO A 58 -13.35 10.87 -1.33
CA PRO A 58 -12.24 9.93 -1.26
C PRO A 58 -11.02 10.44 -2.05
N PRO A 59 -9.82 9.93 -1.75
CA PRO A 59 -8.66 10.15 -2.60
C PRO A 59 -8.89 9.51 -3.97
N SER A 60 -8.35 10.14 -5.01
CA SER A 60 -8.30 9.61 -6.37
C SER A 60 -7.16 8.60 -6.52
N TYR A 61 -7.20 7.76 -7.56
CA TYR A 61 -6.10 6.86 -7.89
C TYR A 61 -4.75 7.59 -8.08
N ILE A 62 -4.77 8.79 -8.65
CA ILE A 62 -3.54 9.60 -8.86
C ILE A 62 -2.94 10.01 -7.52
N GLU A 63 -3.78 10.43 -6.58
CA GLU A 63 -3.35 10.78 -5.22
C GLU A 63 -2.79 9.56 -4.48
N ILE A 64 -3.45 8.41 -4.56
CA ILE A 64 -2.97 7.16 -3.94
C ILE A 64 -1.64 6.73 -4.55
N ALA A 65 -1.49 6.81 -5.88
CA ALA A 65 -0.22 6.52 -6.55
C ALA A 65 0.89 7.50 -6.12
N GLY A 66 0.56 8.76 -5.90
CA GLY A 66 1.48 9.75 -5.34
C GLY A 66 1.92 9.40 -3.91
N LEU A 67 0.97 9.05 -3.05
CA LEU A 67 1.23 8.62 -1.67
C LEU A 67 2.10 7.37 -1.65
N SER A 68 1.77 6.39 -2.48
CA SER A 68 2.54 5.14 -2.67
C SER A 68 4.01 5.42 -3.00
N LYS A 69 4.27 6.37 -3.91
CA LYS A 69 5.64 6.75 -4.29
C LYS A 69 6.41 7.44 -3.15
N ILE A 70 5.75 8.28 -2.36
CA ILE A 70 6.38 9.04 -1.27
C ILE A 70 6.68 8.15 -0.07
N LEU A 71 5.75 7.27 0.27
CA LEU A 71 5.84 6.36 1.41
C LEU A 71 6.57 5.04 1.08
N GLU A 72 6.96 4.87 -0.19
CA GLU A 72 7.60 3.65 -0.71
C GLU A 72 6.79 2.37 -0.41
N LYS A 73 5.46 2.48 -0.53
CA LYS A 73 4.51 1.37 -0.33
C LYS A 73 3.78 1.03 -1.63
N PRO A 74 3.42 -0.24 -1.88
CA PRO A 74 2.57 -0.60 -3.01
C PRO A 74 1.21 0.12 -2.96
N VAL A 75 0.64 0.45 -4.13
CA VAL A 75 -0.70 1.07 -4.21
C VAL A 75 -1.76 0.15 -3.60
N GLU A 76 -1.65 -1.15 -3.85
CA GLU A 76 -2.56 -2.18 -3.35
C GLU A 76 -2.51 -2.28 -1.84
N TYR A 77 -1.33 -2.12 -1.23
CA TYR A 77 -1.19 -2.08 0.22
C TYR A 77 -1.99 -0.91 0.80
N LEU A 78 -1.86 0.28 0.20
CA LEU A 78 -2.60 1.45 0.65
C LEU A 78 -4.12 1.28 0.46
N ILE A 79 -4.56 0.55 -0.56
CA ILE A 79 -6.00 0.35 -0.81
C ILE A 79 -6.60 -0.72 0.11
N TYR A 80 -5.88 -1.81 0.38
CA TYR A 80 -6.43 -3.00 1.03
C TYR A 80 -5.92 -3.23 2.46
N GLY A 81 -5.07 -2.36 3.00
CA GLY A 81 -4.64 -2.38 4.40
C GLY A 81 -3.79 -3.59 4.83
N SER A 82 -3.33 -4.42 3.89
CA SER A 82 -2.46 -5.56 4.21
C SER A 82 -1.43 -5.78 3.10
N LEU A 83 -0.19 -6.14 3.44
CA LEU A 83 0.78 -6.63 2.45
C LEU A 83 0.44 -8.07 2.00
N ASP A 84 -0.51 -8.71 2.68
CA ASP A 84 -0.96 -10.08 2.40
C ASP A 84 -1.90 -10.21 1.20
N VAL A 85 -2.09 -9.14 0.44
CA VAL A 85 -2.65 -9.17 -0.93
C VAL A 85 -1.74 -9.89 -1.95
N ARG A 86 -0.78 -10.70 -1.48
CA ARG A 86 -0.02 -11.70 -2.26
C ARG A 86 -0.92 -12.56 -3.17
N HIS A 87 -2.21 -12.64 -2.88
CA HIS A 87 -3.22 -13.35 -3.67
C HIS A 87 -3.76 -12.59 -4.91
N VAL A 88 -3.57 -11.26 -5.00
CA VAL A 88 -4.21 -10.44 -6.05
C VAL A 88 -3.29 -10.17 -7.25
N LEU A 89 -1.96 -10.25 -7.08
CA LEU A 89 -1.00 -9.82 -8.13
C LEU A 89 -0.18 -10.95 -8.78
N LEU A 90 -0.21 -12.18 -8.26
CA LEU A 90 0.48 -13.31 -8.87
C LEU A 90 -0.50 -14.47 -9.06
N PRO A 91 -0.59 -15.08 -10.25
CA PRO A 91 -1.16 -16.42 -10.37
C PRO A 91 -0.49 -17.28 -9.29
N THR A 92 -1.29 -17.83 -8.38
CA THR A 92 -0.85 -18.53 -7.17
C THR A 92 0.17 -19.65 -7.41
N VAL A 93 0.29 -20.11 -8.65
CA VAL A 93 1.26 -21.10 -9.13
C VAL A 93 2.68 -20.51 -9.22
N GLU A 94 2.83 -19.36 -9.88
CA GLU A 94 4.15 -18.75 -10.16
C GLU A 94 4.83 -18.26 -8.87
N TYR A 95 4.05 -17.77 -7.91
CA TYR A 95 4.55 -17.38 -6.59
C TYR A 95 5.07 -18.58 -5.78
N ARG A 96 4.35 -19.71 -5.80
CA ARG A 96 4.78 -20.93 -5.10
C ARG A 96 6.08 -21.46 -5.69
N GLU A 97 6.21 -21.43 -7.00
CA GLU A 97 7.44 -21.82 -7.71
C GLU A 97 8.60 -20.89 -7.37
N LEU A 98 8.37 -19.57 -7.33
CA LEU A 98 9.38 -18.59 -6.93
C LEU A 98 9.84 -18.81 -5.48
N LEU A 99 8.91 -19.01 -4.54
CA LEU A 99 9.24 -19.30 -3.14
C LEU A 99 10.01 -20.61 -2.98
N ALA A 100 9.60 -21.66 -3.69
CA ALA A 100 10.29 -22.94 -3.68
C ALA A 100 11.74 -22.79 -4.23
N ARG A 101 11.93 -22.01 -5.29
CA ARG A 101 13.25 -21.70 -5.83
C ARG A 101 14.12 -20.92 -4.85
N ILE A 102 13.58 -19.87 -4.22
CA ILE A 102 14.30 -19.08 -3.22
C ILE A 102 14.73 -19.97 -2.03
N LYS A 103 13.81 -20.81 -1.55
CA LYS A 103 14.08 -21.76 -0.47
C LYS A 103 15.20 -22.74 -0.83
N ASN A 104 15.15 -23.34 -2.03
CA ASN A 104 16.19 -24.26 -2.49
C ASN A 104 17.56 -23.58 -2.57
N ILE A 105 17.63 -22.37 -3.14
CA ILE A 105 18.89 -21.60 -3.24
C ILE A 105 19.44 -21.30 -1.84
N ALA A 106 18.58 -20.92 -0.88
CA ALA A 106 18.98 -20.67 0.48
C ALA A 106 19.52 -21.93 1.17
N GLU A 107 18.86 -23.08 0.98
CA GLU A 107 19.28 -24.38 1.55
C GLU A 107 20.56 -24.93 0.91
N GLU A 108 20.80 -24.68 -0.37
CA GLU A 108 22.07 -24.99 -1.04
C GLU A 108 23.20 -24.13 -0.46
N LYS A 109 23.01 -22.82 -0.37
CA LYS A 109 24.03 -21.92 0.19
C LYS A 109 24.31 -22.17 1.67
N LEU A 110 23.31 -22.57 2.44
CA LEU A 110 23.48 -22.95 3.85
C LEU A 110 24.24 -24.26 4.03
N ARG A 111 24.14 -25.20 3.07
CA ARG A 111 24.91 -26.46 3.08
C ARG A 111 26.40 -26.25 2.83
N ASP A 112 26.74 -25.23 2.04
CA ASP A 112 28.12 -24.90 1.69
C ASP A 112 28.82 -24.03 2.75
N LEU A 113 28.12 -23.60 3.81
CA LEU A 113 28.75 -22.88 4.91
C LEU A 113 29.52 -23.87 5.81
N PRO A 114 30.77 -23.54 6.19
CA PRO A 114 31.50 -24.34 7.15
C PRO A 114 30.69 -24.42 8.45
N LYS A 115 30.39 -25.64 8.88
CA LYS A 115 29.82 -25.87 10.20
C LYS A 115 30.86 -25.45 11.22
N TYR A 116 30.65 -24.31 11.87
CA TYR A 116 31.44 -23.93 13.03
C TYR A 116 31.07 -24.90 14.15
N GLU A 117 31.98 -25.82 14.49
CA GLU A 117 31.92 -26.57 15.74
C GLU A 117 32.11 -25.57 16.88
N ILE A 118 31.10 -25.47 17.76
CA ILE A 118 31.16 -24.70 19.02
C ILE A 118 31.75 -25.61 20.09
#